data_AF-A0A1V1H792-F1
#
_entry.id   AF-A0A1V1H792-F1
#
_cell.length_a   1.000
_cell.length_b   1.000
_cell.length_c   1.000
_cell.angle_alpha   90.00
_cell.angle_beta   90.00
_cell.angle_gamma   90.00
#
_symmetry.space_group_name_H-M   'P 1'
#
loop_
_entity.id
_entity.type
_entity.pdbx_description
1 polymer ?
#
loop_
_entity_poly.entity_id
_entity_poly.type
_entity_poly.pdbx_seq_one_letter_code
_entity_poly.pdbx_strand_id
1 'polypeptide(L)'
;MMKHLVEAEKAAENAGPTYRNVLAKDAGLLQPPPGLESCWDVFRNSVEKYPDSPMLGRRRVVDGKAGEYAWMTYKEVYDLVMKLAASISKSGINKGECCGIYGANCPEWIISMEACNAIGVSCVPLYDSLGAGAVEFIVCHAEIQIAFVEERKIAEPI
;
A
#
# COMPACT_ATOMS: atom_id res chain seq x y z
N MET A 1 -22.26 14.74 13.91
CA MET A 1 -21.10 13.90 13.51
C MET A 1 -21.53 12.69 12.65
N MET A 2 -22.52 12.83 11.74
CA MET A 2 -23.04 11.73 10.88
C MET A 2 -23.48 12.24 9.50
N LYS A 3 -22.72 13.15 8.86
CA LYS A 3 -23.15 13.74 7.58
C LYS A 3 -23.14 12.74 6.42
N HIS A 4 -22.38 11.64 6.56
CA HIS A 4 -22.15 10.67 5.49
C HIS A 4 -22.59 9.25 5.85
N LEU A 5 -23.20 9.05 7.03
CA LEU A 5 -23.62 7.74 7.51
C LEU A 5 -25.12 7.75 7.79
N VAL A 6 -25.79 6.69 7.38
CA VAL A 6 -27.21 6.43 7.62
C VAL A 6 -27.37 5.08 8.25
N GLU A 7 -28.32 4.97 9.18
CA GLU A 7 -28.73 3.69 9.73
C GLU A 7 -29.39 2.87 8.61
N ALA A 8 -28.79 1.72 8.31
CA ALA A 8 -29.26 0.77 7.31
C ALA A 8 -30.07 -0.35 7.95
N GLU A 9 -29.68 -0.79 9.14
CA GLU A 9 -30.40 -1.82 9.92
C GLU A 9 -30.46 -1.39 11.38
N LYS A 10 -31.62 -1.60 12.00
CA LYS A 10 -31.82 -1.30 13.42
C LYS A 10 -31.01 -2.25 14.29
N ALA A 11 -30.77 -1.84 15.54
CA ALA A 11 -30.19 -2.70 16.55
C ALA A 11 -30.99 -4.01 16.71
N ALA A 12 -30.27 -5.11 16.92
CA ALA A 12 -30.81 -6.41 17.30
C ALA A 12 -30.51 -6.70 18.78
N GLU A 13 -31.07 -7.78 19.32
CA GLU A 13 -30.94 -8.15 20.75
C GLU A 13 -29.47 -8.23 21.22
N ASN A 14 -28.56 -8.65 20.33
CA ASN A 14 -27.13 -8.81 20.63
C ASN A 14 -26.19 -7.96 19.75
N ALA A 15 -26.72 -6.98 19.02
CA ALA A 15 -25.92 -6.15 18.10
C ALA A 15 -26.44 -4.71 17.99
N GLY A 16 -25.51 -3.76 17.89
CA GLY A 16 -25.84 -2.36 17.61
C GLY A 16 -26.39 -2.16 16.19
N PRO A 17 -26.94 -0.97 15.89
CA PRO A 17 -27.44 -0.66 14.56
C PRO A 17 -26.31 -0.64 13.52
N THR A 18 -26.61 -1.10 12.30
CA THR A 18 -25.68 -1.10 11.18
C THR A 18 -25.76 0.23 10.46
N TYR A 19 -24.62 0.90 10.28
CA TYR A 19 -24.53 2.15 9.53
C TYR A 19 -23.88 1.92 8.16
N ARG A 20 -24.39 2.59 7.14
CA ARG A 20 -23.84 2.58 5.78
C ARG A 20 -23.58 4.00 5.31
N ASN A 21 -22.75 4.15 4.29
CA ASN A 21 -22.59 5.43 3.61
C ASN A 21 -23.95 5.90 3.06
N VAL A 22 -24.25 7.20 3.14
CA VAL A 22 -25.47 7.81 2.58
C VAL A 22 -25.72 7.46 1.11
N LEU A 23 -24.65 7.27 0.33
CA LEU A 23 -24.71 6.90 -1.08
C LEU A 23 -25.01 5.41 -1.32
N ALA A 24 -24.90 4.58 -0.29
CA ALA A 24 -25.01 3.12 -0.37
C ALA A 24 -26.11 2.55 0.54
N LYS A 25 -27.09 3.39 0.93
CA LYS A 25 -28.13 3.01 1.88
C LYS A 25 -28.88 1.75 1.43
N ASP A 26 -29.41 1.80 0.21
CA ASP A 26 -30.30 0.77 -0.34
C ASP A 26 -29.64 -0.03 -1.49
N ALA A 27 -28.46 0.39 -1.96
CA ALA A 27 -27.81 -0.13 -3.16
C ALA A 27 -26.89 -1.35 -2.91
N GLY A 28 -26.70 -1.76 -1.65
CA GLY A 28 -25.70 -2.77 -1.30
C GLY A 28 -24.26 -2.27 -1.51
N LEU A 29 -23.36 -3.15 -1.97
CA LEU A 29 -21.98 -2.75 -2.31
C LEU A 29 -21.99 -1.91 -3.59
N LEU A 30 -21.46 -0.69 -3.49
CA LEU A 30 -21.30 0.18 -4.65
C LEU A 30 -20.34 -0.46 -5.65
N GLN A 31 -20.73 -0.46 -6.92
CA GLN A 31 -19.85 -0.88 -8.00
C GLN A 31 -18.74 0.16 -8.18
N PRO A 32 -17.49 -0.27 -8.45
CA PRO A 32 -16.42 0.67 -8.76
C PRO A 32 -16.77 1.47 -10.02
N PRO A 33 -16.33 2.74 -10.11
CA PRO A 33 -16.43 3.51 -11.35
C PRO A 33 -15.81 2.77 -12.54
N PRO A 34 -16.34 2.93 -13.77
CA PRO A 34 -15.74 2.35 -14.96
C PRO A 34 -14.26 2.73 -15.09
N GLY A 35 -13.39 1.73 -15.35
CA GLY A 35 -11.95 1.93 -15.47
C GLY A 35 -11.16 1.91 -14.15
N LEU A 36 -11.81 1.63 -13.02
CA LEU A 36 -11.13 1.36 -11.73
C LEU A 36 -11.26 -0.13 -11.38
N GLU A 37 -10.41 -0.95 -11.99
CA GLU A 37 -10.46 -2.42 -11.85
C GLU A 37 -9.38 -2.96 -10.92
N SER A 38 -8.37 -2.14 -10.61
CA SER A 38 -7.23 -2.52 -9.77
C SER A 38 -6.77 -1.39 -8.86
N CYS A 39 -6.00 -1.73 -7.82
CA CYS A 39 -5.31 -0.74 -6.98
C CYS A 39 -4.42 0.18 -7.82
N TRP A 40 -3.81 -0.35 -8.89
CA TRP A 40 -3.03 0.43 -9.83
C TRP A 40 -3.85 1.51 -10.53
N ASP A 41 -5.09 1.21 -10.95
CA ASP A 41 -5.94 2.20 -11.61
C ASP A 41 -6.32 3.34 -10.67
N VAL A 42 -6.55 3.03 -9.38
CA VAL A 42 -6.81 4.03 -8.35
C VAL A 42 -5.63 4.98 -8.20
N PHE A 43 -4.41 4.44 -8.10
CA PHE A 43 -3.20 5.24 -7.98
C PHE A 43 -2.92 6.04 -9.27
N ARG A 44 -2.93 5.41 -10.44
CA ARG A 44 -2.68 6.05 -11.74
C ARG A 44 -3.67 7.20 -12.00
N ASN A 45 -4.96 6.99 -11.78
CA ASN A 45 -5.98 8.03 -11.95
C ASN A 45 -5.75 9.21 -10.98
N SER A 46 -5.31 8.93 -9.75
CA SER A 46 -4.96 9.98 -8.79
C SER A 46 -3.76 10.81 -9.26
N VAL A 47 -2.75 10.17 -9.85
CA VAL A 47 -1.59 10.86 -10.45
C VAL A 47 -2.00 11.75 -11.61
N GLU A 48 -2.87 11.27 -12.50
CA GLU A 48 -3.36 12.04 -13.64
C GLU A 48 -4.16 13.28 -13.19
N LYS A 49 -4.97 13.12 -12.14
CA LYS A 49 -5.85 14.19 -11.65
C LYS A 49 -5.14 15.21 -10.76
N TYR A 50 -4.13 14.78 -10.00
CA TYR A 50 -3.48 15.60 -8.96
C TYR A 50 -1.94 15.51 -9.01
N PRO A 51 -1.30 15.70 -10.18
CA PRO A 51 0.13 15.39 -10.36
C PRO A 51 1.04 16.15 -9.39
N ASP A 52 0.76 17.43 -9.14
CA ASP A 52 1.60 18.31 -8.32
C ASP A 52 1.20 18.32 -6.84
N SER A 53 0.19 17.55 -6.43
CA SER A 53 -0.25 17.49 -5.03
C SER A 53 0.73 16.66 -4.18
N PRO A 54 1.00 17.03 -2.92
CA PRO A 54 1.80 16.23 -2.00
C PRO A 54 1.18 14.84 -1.79
N MET A 55 2.00 13.78 -1.91
CA MET A 55 1.57 12.40 -1.72
C MET A 55 2.31 11.73 -0.55
N LEU A 56 3.64 11.60 -0.65
CA LEU A 56 4.44 10.89 0.35
C LEU A 56 5.40 11.86 1.04
N GLY A 57 5.31 11.93 2.36
CA GLY A 57 6.11 12.83 3.18
C GLY A 57 7.10 12.10 4.07
N ARG A 58 8.34 12.58 4.13
CA ARG A 58 9.34 12.13 5.11
C ARG A 58 9.82 13.31 5.95
N ARG A 59 9.85 13.15 7.27
CA ARG A 59 10.45 14.14 8.16
C ARG A 59 11.96 14.08 8.06
N ARG A 60 12.59 15.24 7.86
CA ARG A 60 14.05 15.35 8.00
C ARG A 60 14.39 15.42 9.48
N VAL A 61 15.26 14.54 9.94
CA VAL A 61 15.79 14.59 11.31
C VAL A 61 17.14 15.29 11.24
N VAL A 62 17.26 16.42 11.92
CA VAL A 62 18.51 17.20 12.05
C VAL A 62 18.81 17.30 13.54
N ASP A 63 20.00 16.87 13.96
CA ASP A 63 20.43 16.87 15.37
C ASP A 63 19.45 16.17 16.32
N GLY A 64 18.89 15.03 15.87
CA GLY A 64 17.92 14.24 16.66
C GLY A 64 16.53 14.86 16.78
N LYS A 65 16.27 16.02 16.16
CA LYS A 65 14.96 16.68 16.17
C LYS A 65 14.24 16.47 14.84
N ALA A 66 12.98 16.06 14.92
CA ALA A 66 12.13 15.93 13.76
C ALA A 66 11.72 17.31 13.23
N GLY A 67 12.20 17.67 12.05
CA GLY A 67 11.81 18.88 11.35
C GLY A 67 10.55 18.71 10.50
N GLU A 68 10.38 19.63 9.55
CA GLU A 68 9.28 19.63 8.59
C GLU A 68 9.31 18.41 7.65
N TYR A 69 8.14 18.10 7.10
CA TYR A 69 8.02 17.09 6.05
C TYR A 69 8.59 17.61 4.73
N ALA A 70 9.51 16.83 4.16
CA ALA A 70 9.82 16.90 2.74
C ALA A 70 8.85 15.98 2.00
N TRP A 71 8.07 16.55 1.08
CA TRP A 71 7.04 15.84 0.33
C TRP A 71 7.52 15.50 -1.08
N MET A 72 7.10 14.33 -1.55
CA MET A 72 7.09 13.99 -2.97
C MET A 72 5.67 14.17 -3.50
N THR A 73 5.57 14.74 -4.69
CA THR A 73 4.32 14.88 -5.44
C THR A 73 3.86 13.54 -6.00
N TYR A 74 2.58 13.42 -6.34
CA TYR A 74 2.06 12.23 -7.04
C TYR A 74 2.86 11.90 -8.30
N LYS A 75 3.25 12.92 -9.08
CA LYS A 75 4.03 12.74 -10.30
C LYS A 75 5.43 12.17 -10.00
N GLU A 76 6.13 12.71 -9.01
CA GLU A 76 7.46 12.21 -8.63
C GLU A 76 7.40 10.76 -8.14
N VAL A 77 6.38 10.43 -7.34
CA VAL A 77 6.15 9.06 -6.87
C VAL A 77 5.85 8.14 -8.06
N TYR A 78 4.99 8.54 -8.99
CA TYR A 78 4.69 7.76 -10.19
C TYR A 78 5.93 7.48 -11.03
N ASP A 79 6.78 8.49 -11.26
CA ASP A 79 8.01 8.33 -12.04
C ASP A 79 8.96 7.32 -11.36
N LEU A 80 9.02 7.29 -10.02
CA LEU A 80 9.79 6.29 -9.26
C LEU A 80 9.17 4.90 -9.34
N VAL A 81 7.85 4.80 -9.17
CA VAL A 81 7.10 3.55 -9.28
C VAL A 81 7.31 2.89 -10.64
N MET A 82 7.21 3.65 -11.74
CA MET A 82 7.41 3.12 -13.09
C MET A 82 8.84 2.62 -13.32
N LYS A 83 9.85 3.33 -12.79
CA LYS A 83 11.25 2.88 -12.85
C LYS A 83 11.45 1.59 -12.07
N LEU A 84 10.89 1.51 -10.87
CA LEU A 84 11.02 0.35 -10.01
C LEU A 84 10.29 -0.86 -10.59
N ALA A 85 9.05 -0.69 -11.07
CA ALA A 85 8.28 -1.72 -11.75
C ALA A 85 9.06 -2.31 -12.95
N ALA A 86 9.62 -1.45 -13.80
CA ALA A 86 10.45 -1.90 -14.92
C ALA A 86 11.71 -2.66 -14.48
N SER A 87 12.30 -2.31 -13.33
CA SER A 87 13.43 -3.02 -12.75
C SER A 87 13.03 -4.40 -12.23
N ILE A 88 11.93 -4.47 -11.46
CA ILE A 88 11.43 -5.71 -10.87
C ILE A 88 11.03 -6.70 -11.97
N SER A 89 10.36 -6.24 -13.04
CA SER A 89 10.01 -7.11 -14.17
C SER A 89 11.22 -7.75 -14.85
N LYS A 90 12.40 -7.12 -14.78
CA LYS A 90 13.66 -7.70 -15.30
C LYS A 90 14.29 -8.72 -14.36
N SER A 91 13.90 -8.75 -13.08
CA SER A 91 14.38 -9.74 -12.10
C SER A 91 13.74 -11.12 -12.28
N GLY A 92 12.74 -11.25 -13.17
CA GLY A 92 12.14 -12.54 -13.53
C GLY A 92 10.84 -12.87 -12.79
N ILE A 93 10.34 -11.98 -11.93
CA ILE A 93 9.02 -12.12 -11.31
C ILE A 93 7.91 -11.80 -12.33
N ASN A 94 6.85 -12.58 -12.26
CA ASN A 94 5.73 -12.60 -13.20
C ASN A 94 4.43 -12.13 -12.53
N LYS A 95 3.46 -11.76 -13.35
CA LYS A 95 2.12 -11.42 -12.88
C LYS A 95 1.51 -12.58 -12.07
N GLY A 96 0.93 -12.27 -10.92
CA GLY A 96 0.32 -13.23 -10.00
C GLY A 96 1.27 -13.79 -8.94
N GLU A 97 2.57 -13.53 -9.07
CA GLU A 97 3.57 -13.93 -8.08
C GLU A 97 3.66 -12.94 -6.90
N CYS A 98 4.45 -13.28 -5.89
CA CYS A 98 4.55 -12.56 -4.63
C CYS A 98 5.88 -11.82 -4.48
N CYS A 99 5.81 -10.55 -4.09
CA CYS A 99 6.97 -9.75 -3.70
C CYS A 99 6.88 -9.37 -2.22
N GLY A 100 7.89 -9.74 -1.44
CA GLY A 100 8.02 -9.36 -0.05
C GLY A 100 8.45 -7.90 0.11
N ILE A 101 7.92 -7.19 1.11
CA ILE A 101 8.47 -5.90 1.55
C ILE A 101 8.72 -5.96 3.05
N TYR A 102 9.99 -5.97 3.42
CA TYR A 102 10.46 -6.11 4.79
C TYR A 102 11.12 -4.84 5.29
N GLY A 103 10.43 -4.11 6.16
CA GLY A 103 10.94 -2.85 6.70
C GLY A 103 9.87 -2.01 7.38
N ALA A 104 10.29 -0.90 7.97
CA ALA A 104 9.37 0.06 8.57
C ALA A 104 8.51 0.78 7.52
N ASN A 105 7.35 1.30 7.97
CA ASN A 105 6.51 2.16 7.14
C ASN A 105 7.29 3.43 6.73
N CYS A 106 7.53 3.57 5.43
CA CYS A 106 8.28 4.66 4.82
C CYS A 106 7.79 4.91 3.37
N PRO A 107 8.16 6.04 2.74
CA PRO A 107 7.79 6.31 1.36
C PRO A 107 8.19 5.21 0.36
N GLU A 108 9.38 4.63 0.53
CA GLU A 108 9.92 3.55 -0.31
C GLU A 108 9.07 2.28 -0.20
N TRP A 109 8.52 2.00 0.97
CA TRP A 109 7.58 0.89 1.17
C TRP A 109 6.35 1.05 0.27
N ILE A 110 5.76 2.26 0.24
CA ILE A 110 4.59 2.55 -0.61
C ILE A 110 4.98 2.52 -2.10
N ILE A 111 6.13 3.07 -2.47
CA ILE A 111 6.63 3.04 -3.85
C ILE A 111 6.80 1.60 -4.33
N SER A 112 7.39 0.72 -3.51
CA SER A 112 7.54 -0.70 -3.83
C SER A 112 6.20 -1.42 -3.95
N MET A 113 5.24 -1.13 -3.07
CA MET A 113 3.88 -1.68 -3.18
C MET A 113 3.18 -1.24 -4.47
N GLU A 114 3.24 0.05 -4.83
CA GLU A 114 2.63 0.53 -6.08
C GLU A 114 3.34 -0.02 -7.32
N ALA A 115 4.65 -0.26 -7.25
CA ALA A 115 5.37 -0.95 -8.32
C ALA A 115 4.89 -2.39 -8.51
N CYS A 116 4.57 -3.11 -7.42
CA CYS A 116 3.95 -4.43 -7.50
C CYS A 116 2.55 -4.35 -8.13
N ASN A 117 1.73 -3.38 -7.71
CA ASN A 117 0.39 -3.15 -8.30
C ASN A 117 0.48 -2.89 -9.81
N ALA A 118 1.45 -2.09 -10.27
CA ALA A 118 1.64 -1.72 -11.67
C ALA A 118 1.88 -2.90 -12.60
N ILE A 119 2.48 -3.98 -12.08
CA ILE A 119 2.83 -5.19 -12.85
C ILE A 119 1.99 -6.41 -12.48
N GLY A 120 0.98 -6.22 -11.61
CA GLY A 120 0.10 -7.29 -11.15
C GLY A 120 0.78 -8.35 -10.29
N VAL A 121 1.77 -7.93 -9.49
CA VAL A 121 2.44 -8.74 -8.45
C VAL A 121 1.79 -8.47 -7.10
N SER A 122 1.63 -9.52 -6.30
CA SER A 122 1.09 -9.43 -4.94
C SER A 122 2.15 -8.94 -3.97
N CYS A 123 1.94 -7.78 -3.35
CA CYS A 123 2.81 -7.26 -2.30
C CYS A 123 2.52 -7.98 -0.96
N VAL A 124 3.55 -8.58 -0.36
CA VAL A 124 3.49 -9.30 0.92
C VAL A 124 4.26 -8.53 2.01
N PRO A 125 3.56 -7.87 2.96
CA PRO A 125 4.22 -7.14 4.03
C PRO A 125 4.90 -8.08 5.04
N LEU A 126 6.14 -7.77 5.40
CA LEU A 126 6.90 -8.47 6.45
C LEU A 126 7.25 -7.47 7.55
N TYR A 127 6.94 -7.79 8.82
CA TYR A 127 7.18 -6.90 9.97
C TYR A 127 7.83 -7.64 11.13
N ASP A 128 8.90 -7.06 11.70
CA ASP A 128 9.63 -7.60 12.86
C ASP A 128 8.76 -7.83 14.08
N SER A 129 7.73 -7.00 14.26
CA SER A 129 6.83 -7.06 15.41
C SER A 129 6.10 -8.39 15.53
N LEU A 130 6.09 -9.21 14.47
CA LEU A 130 5.48 -10.54 14.45
C LEU A 130 6.45 -11.65 14.92
N GLY A 131 7.74 -11.36 15.00
CA GLY A 131 8.80 -12.32 15.35
C GLY A 131 9.31 -13.13 14.16
N ALA A 132 10.54 -13.64 14.28
CA ALA A 132 11.26 -14.29 13.18
C ALA A 132 10.54 -15.52 12.61
N GLY A 133 9.95 -16.37 13.45
CA GLY A 133 9.22 -17.56 13.00
C GLY A 133 7.96 -17.23 12.19
N ALA A 134 7.30 -16.09 12.48
CA ALA A 134 6.17 -15.63 11.67
C ALA A 134 6.64 -15.12 10.30
N VAL A 135 7.76 -14.39 10.25
CA VAL A 135 8.35 -13.94 8.98
C VAL A 135 8.75 -15.12 8.11
N GLU A 136 9.45 -16.12 8.68
CA GLU A 136 9.80 -17.36 7.98
C GLU A 136 8.56 -18.08 7.44
N PHE A 137 7.53 -18.24 8.28
CA PHE A 137 6.28 -18.86 7.87
C PHE A 137 5.63 -18.12 6.71
N ILE A 138 5.55 -16.77 6.75
CA ILE A 138 4.94 -15.97 5.68
C ILE A 138 5.75 -16.09 4.39
N VAL A 139 7.08 -16.00 4.44
CA VAL A 139 7.94 -16.13 3.26
C VAL A 139 7.72 -17.47 2.57
N CYS A 140 7.69 -18.55 3.33
CA CYS A 140 7.46 -19.90 2.80
C CYS A 140 6.02 -20.08 2.30
N HIS A 141 5.02 -19.65 3.07
CA HIS A 141 3.61 -19.85 2.75
C HIS A 141 3.16 -19.04 1.53
N ALA A 142 3.69 -17.81 1.37
CA ALA A 142 3.37 -16.94 0.24
C ALA A 142 4.27 -17.18 -0.98
N GLU A 143 5.22 -18.13 -0.90
CA GLU A 143 6.13 -18.49 -1.99
C GLU A 143 6.87 -17.28 -2.58
N ILE A 144 7.36 -16.37 -1.73
CA ILE A 144 7.93 -15.08 -2.15
C ILE A 144 9.14 -15.27 -3.09
N GLN A 145 9.05 -14.71 -4.30
CA GLN A 145 10.08 -14.80 -5.34
C GLN A 145 11.18 -13.75 -5.18
N ILE A 146 10.82 -12.56 -4.70
CA ILE A 146 11.73 -11.43 -4.49
C ILE A 146 11.29 -10.60 -3.29
N ALA A 147 12.23 -10.06 -2.51
CA ALA A 147 11.91 -9.19 -1.39
C ALA A 147 12.73 -7.89 -1.42
N PHE A 148 12.04 -6.77 -1.16
CA PHE A 148 12.69 -5.53 -0.75
C PHE A 148 12.93 -5.57 0.75
N VAL A 149 14.15 -5.23 1.17
CA VAL A 149 14.56 -5.29 2.57
C VAL A 149 15.17 -3.96 2.96
N GLU A 150 14.69 -3.35 4.03
CA GLU A 150 15.33 -2.20 4.66
C GLU A 150 16.75 -2.58 5.07
N GLU A 151 17.75 -1.79 4.67
CA GLU A 151 19.18 -2.07 4.87
C GLU A 151 19.53 -2.52 6.30
N ARG A 152 18.94 -1.86 7.30
CA ARG A 152 19.16 -2.17 8.73
C ARG A 152 18.70 -3.58 9.15
N LYS A 153 17.91 -4.25 8.32
CA LYS A 153 17.42 -5.62 8.53
C LYS A 153 18.32 -6.67 7.87
N ILE A 154 19.23 -6.26 6.99
CA ILE A 154 20.23 -7.16 6.42
C ILE A 154 21.32 -7.33 7.47
N ALA A 155 21.41 -8.51 8.08
CA ALA A 155 22.57 -8.87 8.88
C ALA A 155 23.80 -8.92 7.96
N GLU A 156 24.95 -8.42 8.42
CA GLU A 156 26.19 -8.54 7.64
C GLU A 156 26.43 -10.03 7.29
N PRO A 157 26.77 -10.35 6.04
CA PRO A 157 27.14 -11.70 5.68
C PRO A 157 28.38 -12.10 6.49
N ILE A 158 28.26 -13.22 7.21
CA ILE A 158 29.35 -13.86 7.97
C ILE A 158 30.44 -14.34 7.01
#